data_AF-A0A4D4L7V0-F1
#
_entry.id   AF-A0A4D4L7V0-F1
#
_cell.length_a   1.000
_cell.length_b   1.000
_cell.length_c   1.000
_cell.angle_alpha   90.00
_cell.angle_beta   90.00
_cell.angle_gamma   90.00
#
_symmetry.space_group_name_H-M   'P 1'
#
loop_
_entity.id
_entity.type
_entity.pdbx_description
1 polymer ?
#
loop_
_entity_poly.entity_id
_entity_poly.type
_entity_poly.pdbx_seq_one_letter_code
_entity_poly.pdbx_strand_id
1 'polypeptide(L)'
;MAPRFVPGADGGLGAAARREAVRLLDEVDGTVGVVVAMNRRAQARQWLADLGDRVVALGSLEAKGLEYDATVVVSPAEIADESPAGLRVLYVALTRATQRLTVVSGDRDEPDGNAVPDLLRD
;
A
#
# COMPACT_ATOMS: atom_id res chain seq x y z
N MET A 1 2.34 12.62 -11.41
CA MET A 1 1.05 11.91 -11.33
C MET A 1 0.37 12.28 -10.01
N ALA A 2 -0.96 12.42 -9.98
CA ALA A 2 -1.68 12.64 -8.72
C ALA A 2 -2.00 11.29 -8.04
N PRO A 3 -1.65 11.08 -6.76
CA PRO A 3 -2.02 9.87 -6.02
C PRO A 3 -3.53 9.82 -5.75
N ARG A 4 -4.09 8.61 -5.75
CA ARG A 4 -5.45 8.34 -5.28
C ARG A 4 -5.41 7.90 -3.81
N PHE A 5 -6.31 8.42 -2.99
CA PHE A 5 -6.46 8.02 -1.60
C PHE A 5 -7.82 7.34 -1.41
N VAL A 6 -7.83 6.19 -0.73
CA VAL A 6 -9.06 5.45 -0.43
C VAL A 6 -9.05 4.97 1.02
N PRO A 7 -10.20 5.03 1.74
CA PRO A 7 -10.30 4.48 3.08
C PRO A 7 -10.40 2.94 3.05
N GLY A 8 -9.85 2.29 4.08
CA GLY A 8 -9.94 0.84 4.29
C GLY A 8 -11.22 0.38 4.99
N ALA A 9 -12.10 1.30 5.40
CA ALA A 9 -13.28 0.99 6.23
C ALA A 9 -14.33 0.10 5.54
N ASP A 10 -14.51 0.23 4.22
CA ASP A 10 -15.53 -0.54 3.49
C ASP A 10 -15.06 -1.97 3.16
N GLY A 11 -15.34 -2.90 4.07
CA GLY A 11 -15.00 -4.33 3.95
C GLY A 11 -13.59 -4.70 4.42
N GLY A 12 -12.89 -3.75 5.03
CA GLY A 12 -11.54 -3.92 5.59
C GLY A 12 -10.41 -3.74 4.57
N LEU A 13 -9.19 -3.62 5.09
CA LEU A 13 -7.96 -3.38 4.31
C LEU A 13 -7.79 -4.34 3.13
N GLY A 14 -8.06 -5.63 3.32
CA GLY A 14 -7.89 -6.63 2.28
C GLY A 14 -8.85 -6.44 1.10
N ALA A 15 -10.12 -6.13 1.38
CA ALA A 15 -11.09 -5.86 0.33
C ALA A 15 -10.76 -4.57 -0.42
N ALA A 16 -10.35 -3.52 0.29
CA ALA A 16 -9.91 -2.27 -0.33
C ALA A 16 -8.67 -2.47 -1.21
N ALA A 17 -7.62 -3.10 -0.69
CA ALA A 17 -6.40 -3.39 -1.45
C ALA A 17 -6.69 -4.21 -2.71
N ARG A 18 -7.56 -5.23 -2.59
CA ARG A 18 -7.94 -6.07 -3.74
C ARG A 18 -8.72 -5.30 -4.80
N ARG A 19 -9.71 -4.50 -4.40
CA ARG A 19 -10.50 -3.67 -5.34
C ARG A 19 -9.58 -2.71 -6.11
N GLU A 20 -8.64 -2.09 -5.41
CA GLU A 20 -7.70 -1.16 -6.04
C GLU A 20 -6.71 -1.86 -6.95
N ALA A 21 -6.22 -3.04 -6.59
CA ALA A 21 -5.38 -3.84 -7.47
C ALA A 21 -6.10 -4.22 -8.77
N VAL A 22 -7.38 -4.64 -8.68
CA VAL A 22 -8.20 -4.96 -9.86
C VAL A 22 -8.38 -3.73 -10.75
N ARG A 23 -8.78 -2.59 -10.17
CA ARG A 23 -8.94 -1.35 -10.94
C ARG A 23 -7.63 -0.96 -11.65
N LEU A 24 -6.50 -1.11 -10.98
CA LEU A 24 -5.20 -0.78 -11.56
C LEU A 24 -4.80 -1.73 -12.68
N LEU A 25 -5.13 -3.03 -12.59
CA LEU A 25 -4.91 -3.99 -13.68
C LEU A 25 -5.64 -3.60 -14.97
N ASP A 26 -6.80 -2.94 -14.86
CA ASP A 26 -7.57 -2.43 -15.99
C ASP A 26 -7.01 -1.10 -16.56
N GLU A 27 -6.16 -0.40 -15.80
CA GLU A 27 -5.63 0.93 -16.15
C GLU A 27 -4.19 0.93 -16.67
N VAL A 28 -3.42 -0.12 -16.37
CA VAL A 28 -2.05 -0.28 -16.85
C VAL A 28 -1.90 -1.63 -17.53
N ASP A 29 -1.08 -1.70 -18.58
CA ASP A 29 -0.76 -2.97 -19.26
C ASP A 29 0.28 -3.80 -18.48
N GLY A 30 1.08 -3.14 -17.64
CA GLY A 30 2.19 -3.76 -16.92
C GLY A 30 1.81 -4.32 -15.54
N THR A 31 2.70 -4.13 -14.57
CA THR A 31 2.64 -4.79 -13.25
C THR A 31 2.06 -3.89 -12.17
N VAL A 32 1.38 -4.52 -11.20
CA VAL A 32 0.80 -3.85 -10.02
C VAL A 32 1.44 -4.39 -8.75
N GLY A 33 2.17 -3.53 -8.03
CA GLY A 33 2.72 -3.84 -6.71
C GLY A 33 1.73 -3.47 -5.61
N VAL A 34 1.48 -4.37 -4.65
CA VAL A 34 0.72 -4.05 -3.43
C VAL A 34 1.68 -4.13 -2.25
N VAL A 35 2.03 -2.97 -1.71
CA VAL A 35 3.03 -2.83 -0.64
C VAL A 35 2.32 -2.67 0.70
N VAL A 36 2.69 -3.53 1.65
CA VAL A 36 2.20 -3.55 3.03
C VAL A 36 3.38 -3.57 4.00
N ALA A 37 3.14 -3.32 5.29
CA ALA A 37 4.10 -3.68 6.33
C ALA A 37 4.48 -5.18 6.25
N MET A 38 5.73 -5.51 6.58
CA MET A 38 6.31 -6.86 6.54
C MET A 38 5.48 -7.88 7.31
N ASN A 39 4.90 -7.51 8.46
CA ASN A 39 4.03 -8.38 9.26
C ASN A 39 2.74 -8.79 8.52
N ARG A 40 2.28 -8.00 7.54
CA ARG A 40 1.11 -8.29 6.70
C ARG A 40 1.45 -8.96 5.38
N ARG A 41 2.73 -9.18 5.07
CA ARG A 41 3.19 -9.75 3.80
C ARG A 41 2.43 -11.02 3.37
N ALA A 42 2.26 -11.96 4.31
CA ALA A 42 1.57 -13.22 4.05
C ALA A 42 0.05 -13.01 3.87
N GLN A 43 -0.54 -12.11 4.65
CA GLN A 43 -1.95 -11.73 4.55
C GLN A 43 -2.25 -11.07 3.19
N ALA A 44 -1.38 -10.18 2.72
CA ALA A 44 -1.51 -9.53 1.42
C ALA A 44 -1.49 -10.53 0.25
N ARG A 45 -0.71 -11.62 0.34
CA ARG A 45 -0.76 -12.69 -0.66
C ARG A 45 -2.13 -13.34 -0.74
N GLN A 46 -2.79 -13.52 0.42
CA GLN A 46 -4.13 -14.12 0.48
C GLN A 46 -5.18 -13.17 -0.11
N TRP A 47 -5.08 -11.87 0.16
CA TRP A 47 -6.01 -10.88 -0.40
C TRP A 47 -6.01 -10.83 -1.93
N LEU A 48 -4.83 -11.04 -2.51
CA LEU A 48 -4.59 -10.93 -3.96
C LEU A 48 -4.58 -12.29 -4.67
N ALA A 49 -4.97 -13.36 -3.96
CA ALA A 49 -5.12 -14.66 -4.57
C ALA A 49 -6.02 -14.58 -5.81
N ASP A 50 -5.63 -15.36 -6.83
CA ASP A 50 -6.36 -15.52 -8.09
C ASP A 50 -6.43 -14.25 -8.98
N LEU A 51 -5.64 -13.21 -8.70
CA LEU A 51 -5.50 -12.04 -9.58
C LEU A 51 -4.48 -12.21 -10.72
N GLY A 52 -3.77 -13.34 -10.74
CA GLY A 52 -2.75 -13.65 -11.74
C GLY A 52 -1.40 -12.98 -11.48
N ASP A 53 -0.44 -13.26 -12.36
CA ASP A 53 0.99 -12.99 -12.12
C ASP A 53 1.38 -11.50 -12.24
N ARG A 54 0.49 -10.67 -12.78
CA ARG A 54 0.70 -9.22 -12.92
C ARG A 54 0.54 -8.46 -11.60
N VAL A 55 0.02 -9.10 -10.55
CA VAL A 55 -0.16 -8.51 -9.22
C VAL A 55 0.79 -9.16 -8.23
N VAL A 56 1.61 -8.33 -7.56
CA VAL A 56 2.61 -8.81 -6.61
C VAL A 56 2.36 -8.18 -5.25
N ALA A 57 2.00 -9.01 -4.26
CA ALA A 57 2.07 -8.58 -2.85
C ALA A 57 3.54 -8.44 -2.46
N LEU A 58 3.88 -7.37 -1.74
CA LEU A 58 5.23 -7.02 -1.30
C LEU A 58 5.21 -6.55 0.14
N GLY A 59 6.24 -6.93 0.88
CA GLY A 59 6.55 -6.31 2.15
C GLY A 59 7.29 -5.01 1.90
N SER A 60 7.21 -4.08 2.84
CA SER A 60 7.81 -2.75 2.75
C SER A 60 9.30 -2.77 2.38
N LEU A 61 10.07 -3.74 2.90
CA LEU A 61 11.49 -3.90 2.61
C LEU A 61 11.77 -4.57 1.25
N GLU A 62 10.81 -5.33 0.72
CA GLU A 62 10.90 -6.02 -0.58
C GLU A 62 10.64 -5.07 -1.76
N ALA A 63 9.95 -3.95 -1.51
CA ALA A 63 9.64 -2.95 -2.52
C ALA A 63 10.91 -2.24 -3.07
N LYS A 64 12.02 -2.28 -2.34
CA LYS A 64 13.26 -1.59 -2.71
C LYS A 64 13.88 -2.17 -3.97
N GLY A 65 14.23 -1.29 -4.92
CA GLY A 65 14.93 -1.67 -6.15
C GLY A 65 14.04 -2.31 -7.22
N LEU A 66 12.72 -2.35 -6.96
CA LEU A 66 11.71 -2.76 -7.92
C LEU A 66 10.89 -1.51 -8.33
N GLU A 67 10.36 -1.53 -9.53
CA GLU A 67 9.42 -0.53 -10.03
C GLU A 67 8.22 -1.25 -10.63
N TYR A 68 7.05 -0.64 -10.47
CA TYR A 68 5.78 -1.16 -10.96
C TYR A 68 5.06 -0.07 -11.73
N ASP A 69 4.35 -0.45 -12.77
CA ASP A 69 3.48 0.45 -13.51
C ASP A 69 2.43 1.04 -12.56
N ALA A 70 1.88 0.23 -11.66
CA ALA A 70 1.03 0.74 -10.59
C ALA A 70 1.44 0.25 -9.21
N THR A 71 1.16 1.03 -8.17
CA THR A 71 1.36 0.61 -6.78
C THR A 71 0.14 0.95 -5.93
N VAL A 72 -0.24 0.01 -5.05
CA VAL A 72 -1.12 0.23 -3.92
C VAL A 72 -0.28 0.18 -2.65
N VAL A 73 -0.16 1.28 -1.91
CA VAL A 73 0.46 1.30 -0.58
C VAL A 73 -0.66 1.20 0.46
N VAL A 74 -0.60 0.16 1.29
CA VAL A 74 -1.66 -0.16 2.25
C VAL A 74 -1.17 0.11 3.66
N SER A 75 -1.99 0.85 4.40
CA SER A 75 -1.72 1.39 5.72
C SER A 75 -0.32 1.99 5.89
N PRO A 76 -0.04 3.18 5.31
CA PRO A 76 1.24 3.88 5.43
C PRO A 76 1.80 3.98 6.85
N ALA A 77 0.97 4.26 7.85
CA ALA A 77 1.36 4.36 9.25
C ALA A 77 1.98 3.05 9.77
N GLU A 78 1.41 1.90 9.42
CA GLU A 78 1.99 0.61 9.81
C GLU A 78 3.37 0.36 9.19
N ILE A 79 3.63 0.85 7.97
CA ILE A 79 4.95 0.76 7.33
C ILE A 79 5.96 1.69 8.02
N ALA A 80 5.52 2.89 8.40
CA ALA A 80 6.38 3.83 9.08
C ALA A 80 6.73 3.41 10.51
N ASP A 81 5.84 2.68 11.17
CA ASP A 81 6.01 2.20 12.55
C ASP A 81 6.94 0.99 12.67
N GLU A 82 7.34 0.34 11.56
CA GLU A 82 8.12 -0.90 11.61
C GLU A 82 9.51 -0.73 12.23
N SER A 83 10.08 0.47 12.14
CA SER A 83 11.42 0.77 12.65
C SER A 83 11.67 2.27 12.74
N PRO A 84 12.75 2.71 13.41
CA PRO A 84 13.17 4.12 13.40
C PRO A 84 13.44 4.69 11.99
N ALA A 85 13.70 3.84 11.00
CA ALA A 85 13.88 4.25 9.60
C ALA A 85 12.60 4.11 8.77
N GLY A 86 11.44 3.81 9.38
CA GLY A 86 10.22 3.45 8.68
C GLY A 86 9.67 4.55 7.77
N LEU A 87 9.80 5.83 8.13
CA LEU A 87 9.44 6.94 7.22
C LEU A 87 10.25 6.90 5.91
N ARG A 88 11.52 6.51 5.98
CA ARG A 88 12.36 6.34 4.77
C ARG A 88 11.88 5.14 3.95
N VAL A 89 11.47 4.06 4.61
CA VAL A 89 10.91 2.88 3.94
C VAL A 89 9.58 3.22 3.27
N LEU A 90 8.69 3.94 3.96
CA LEU A 90 7.43 4.43 3.41
C LEU A 90 7.67 5.34 2.20
N TYR A 91 8.63 6.26 2.26
CA TYR A 91 9.00 7.09 1.12
C TYR A 91 9.44 6.24 -0.09
N VAL A 92 10.22 5.19 0.14
CA VAL A 92 10.60 4.25 -0.93
C VAL A 92 9.34 3.58 -1.51
N ALA A 93 8.44 3.07 -0.68
CA ALA A 93 7.19 2.43 -1.12
C ALA A 93 6.31 3.36 -1.96
N LEU A 94 6.13 4.62 -1.53
CA LEU A 94 5.33 5.63 -2.24
C LEU A 94 5.94 6.07 -3.58
N THR A 95 7.20 5.74 -3.84
CA THR A 95 7.92 6.13 -5.06
C THR A 95 8.20 4.96 -6.01
N ARG A 96 7.57 3.79 -5.79
CA ARG A 96 7.75 2.62 -6.68
C ARG A 96 6.86 2.64 -7.91
N ALA A 97 5.79 3.42 -7.89
CA ALA A 97 4.88 3.56 -9.01
C ALA A 97 5.48 4.47 -10.09
N THR A 98 5.56 3.97 -11.33
CA THR A 98 5.94 4.77 -12.50
C THR A 98 4.71 5.38 -13.18
N GLN A 99 3.63 4.59 -13.27
CA GLN A 99 2.31 4.83 -13.89
C GLN A 99 1.25 5.45 -12.98
N ARG A 100 0.88 4.69 -11.94
CA ARG A 100 -0.31 4.86 -11.06
C ARG A 100 -0.01 4.62 -9.57
N LEU A 101 -0.39 5.53 -8.68
CA LEU A 101 -0.26 5.36 -7.22
C LEU A 101 -1.62 5.45 -6.52
N THR A 102 -1.94 4.44 -5.71
CA THR A 102 -3.08 4.44 -4.78
C THR A 102 -2.58 4.21 -3.35
N VAL A 103 -3.15 4.93 -2.39
CA VAL A 103 -2.90 4.76 -0.96
C VAL A 103 -4.20 4.33 -0.29
N VAL A 104 -4.17 3.18 0.39
CA VAL A 104 -5.28 2.66 1.18
C VAL A 104 -4.98 2.96 2.65
N SER A 105 -5.77 3.83 3.27
CA SER A 105 -5.64 4.14 4.70
C SER A 105 -6.21 3.01 5.56
N GLY A 106 -5.47 2.60 6.59
CA GLY A 106 -5.95 1.72 7.65
C GLY A 106 -6.25 2.49 8.93
N ASP A 107 -6.63 1.76 9.98
CA ASP A 107 -7.04 2.34 11.27
C ASP A 107 -5.97 3.27 11.88
N ARG A 108 -4.67 2.96 11.70
CA ARG A 108 -3.55 3.80 12.18
C ARG A 108 -3.33 5.08 11.35
N ASP A 109 -3.86 5.11 10.14
CA ASP A 109 -3.79 6.28 9.27
C ASP A 109 -4.95 7.24 9.52
N GLU A 110 -5.98 6.79 10.25
CA GLU A 110 -7.08 7.67 10.62
C GLU A 110 -6.58 8.71 11.62
N PRO A 111 -6.93 9.99 11.41
CA PRO A 111 -6.63 11.02 12.38
C PRO A 111 -7.28 10.69 13.72
N ASP A 112 -6.54 10.90 14.80
CA ASP A 112 -7.08 10.76 16.14
C ASP A 112 -8.12 11.84 16.49
N GLY A 113 -8.61 11.84 17.74
CA GLY A 113 -9.55 12.85 18.23
C GLY A 113 -9.03 14.30 18.16
N ASN A 114 -7.73 14.50 17.90
CA ASN A 114 -7.09 15.80 17.69
C ASN A 114 -6.77 16.08 16.21
N ALA A 115 -7.31 15.27 15.31
CA ALA A 115 -7.10 15.32 13.86
C ALA A 115 -5.66 14.99 13.39
N VAL A 116 -4.83 14.35 14.22
CA VAL A 116 -3.44 14.01 13.89
C VAL A 116 -3.33 12.50 13.60
N PRO A 117 -2.87 12.09 12.39
CA PRO A 117 -2.55 10.69 12.11
C PRO A 117 -1.40 10.19 12.98
N ASP A 118 -1.39 8.89 13.33
CA ASP A 118 -0.32 8.28 14.15
C ASP A 118 1.07 8.55 13.57
N LEU A 119 1.17 8.56 12.23
CA LEU A 119 2.39 8.83 11.46
C LEU A 119 3.08 10.16 11.78
N LEU A 120 2.35 11.14 12.31
CA LEU A 120 2.85 12.49 12.62
C LEU A 120 3.07 12.71 14.12
N ARG A 121 3.01 11.64 14.92
CA ARG A 121 3.34 11.69 16.35
C ARG A 121 4.85 11.49 16.55
N ASP A 122 5.42 12.27 17.46
CA ASP A 122 6.82 12.15 17.92
C ASP A 122 7.02 10.95 18.87
#